data_AF-A0A9E1RQR0-F1
#
_entry.id   AF-A0A9E1RQR0-F1
#
_cell.length_a   1.000
_cell.length_b   1.000
_cell.length_c   1.000
_cell.angle_alpha   90.00
_cell.angle_beta   90.00
_cell.angle_gamma   90.00
#
_symmetry.space_group_name_H-M   'P 1'
#
loop_
_entity.id
_entity.type
_entity.pdbx_description
1 polymer ?
#
loop_
_entity_poly.entity_id
_entity_poly.type
_entity_poly.pdbx_seq_one_letter_code
_entity_poly.pdbx_strand_id
1 'polypeptide(L)' 'SPESHPLPQMLDAGIIVTLGTDDPPMFQTNLLDDYRRAWDWCALDEASIRELARNSIDASFATTADKRRWLADLA' A
#
# COMPACT_ATOMS: atom_id res chain seq x y z
N SER A 1 -3.78 -16.95 5.80
CA SER A 1 -2.37 -17.21 5.48
C SER A 1 -1.98 -16.33 4.29
N PRO A 2 -0.70 -16.21 3.91
CA PRO A 2 -0.28 -15.55 2.67
C PRO A 2 -1.19 -15.88 1.47
N GLU A 3 -1.53 -17.15 1.30
CA GLU A 3 -2.31 -17.69 0.16
C GLU A 3 -3.80 -17.32 0.23
N SER A 4 -4.30 -16.91 1.39
CA SER A 4 -5.70 -16.58 1.62
C SER A 4 -5.90 -15.09 1.99
N HIS A 5 -4.86 -14.27 1.83
CA HIS A 5 -4.94 -12.87 2.18
C HIS A 5 -5.84 -12.15 1.15
N PRO A 6 -6.78 -11.29 1.57
CA PRO A 6 -7.75 -10.70 0.64
C PRO A 6 -7.18 -9.62 -0.28
N LEU A 7 -5.96 -9.14 0.00
CA LEU A 7 -5.34 -8.01 -0.71
C LEU A 7 -5.37 -8.15 -2.24
N PRO A 8 -4.93 -9.27 -2.87
CA PRO A 8 -5.00 -9.40 -4.33
C PRO A 8 -6.42 -9.25 -4.86
N GLN A 9 -7.40 -9.89 -4.20
CA GLN A 9 -8.80 -9.87 -4.63
C GLN A 9 -9.43 -8.48 -4.48
N MET A 10 -8.99 -7.70 -3.49
CA MET A 10 -9.43 -6.31 -3.31
C MET A 10 -8.88 -5.42 -4.43
N LEU A 11 -7.60 -5.58 -4.78
CA LEU A 11 -6.97 -4.85 -5.89
C LEU A 11 -7.60 -5.23 -7.24
N ASP A 12 -7.79 -6.53 -7.52
CA ASP A 12 -8.46 -7.02 -8.73
C ASP A 12 -9.91 -6.50 -8.87
N ALA A 13 -10.59 -6.29 -7.74
CA ALA A 13 -11.93 -5.73 -7.69
C ALA A 13 -11.97 -4.19 -7.84
N GLY A 14 -10.82 -3.52 -7.96
CA GLY A 14 -10.71 -2.06 -8.05
C GLY A 14 -11.05 -1.33 -6.75
N ILE A 15 -10.95 -2.01 -5.60
CA ILE A 15 -11.13 -1.37 -4.29
C ILE A 15 -9.90 -0.50 -4.01
N ILE A 16 -10.11 0.73 -3.56
CA ILE A 16 -9.02 1.59 -3.11
C ILE A 16 -8.48 1.02 -1.79
N VAL A 17 -7.27 0.46 -1.85
CA VAL A 17 -6.56 -0.11 -0.69
C VAL A 17 -5.34 0.75 -0.35
N THR A 18 -5.14 0.98 0.95
CA THR A 18 -3.91 1.57 1.51
C THR A 18 -3.24 0.57 2.44
N LEU A 19 -1.90 0.53 2.44
CA LEU A 19 -1.12 -0.33 3.34
C LEU A 19 -0.64 0.45 4.57
N GLY A 20 -0.80 -0.14 5.76
CA GLY A 20 -0.36 0.43 7.02
C GLY A 20 0.07 -0.66 8.00
N THR A 21 0.87 -0.28 9.00
CA THR A 21 1.49 -1.20 9.98
C THR A 21 0.58 -1.59 11.14
N ASP A 22 -0.52 -0.86 11.32
CA ASP A 22 -1.40 -0.91 12.50
C ASP A 22 -0.63 -0.57 13.79
N ASP A 23 -0.03 -1.56 14.47
CA ASP A 23 0.75 -1.39 15.71
C ASP A 23 2.20 -1.93 15.59
N PRO A 24 3.16 -1.12 15.09
CA PRO A 24 4.55 -1.54 14.89
C PRO A 24 5.23 -2.20 16.09
N PRO A 25 5.09 -1.71 17.35
CA PRO A 25 5.72 -2.33 18.50
C PRO A 25 5.14 -3.71 18.84
N MET A 26 3.84 -3.90 18.59
CA MET A 26 3.14 -5.17 18.86
C MET A 26 3.53 -6.23 17.85
N PHE A 27 3.59 -5.88 16.56
CA PHE A 27 3.92 -6.80 15.47
C PHE A 27 5.41 -6.89 15.16
N GLN A 28 6.24 -6.10 15.86
CA GLN A 28 7.67 -5.95 15.61
C GLN A 28 7.97 -5.73 14.13
N THR A 29 7.27 -4.77 13.53
CA THR A 29 7.34 -4.50 12.09
C THR A 29 7.53 -3.02 11.79
N ASN A 30 7.72 -2.71 10.51
CA ASN A 30 7.73 -1.35 9.98
C ASN A 30 7.09 -1.35 8.60
N LEU A 31 6.78 -0.17 8.08
CA LEU A 31 6.04 -0.04 6.84
C LEU A 31 6.77 -0.69 5.65
N LEU A 32 8.10 -0.58 5.57
CA LEU A 32 8.87 -1.19 4.49
C LEU A 32 8.77 -2.73 4.51
N ASP A 33 8.79 -3.33 5.70
CA ASP A 33 8.62 -4.77 5.84
C ASP A 33 7.20 -5.22 5.47
N ASP A 34 6.18 -4.41 5.74
CA ASP A 34 4.82 -4.70 5.28
C ASP A 34 4.69 -4.61 3.75
N TYR A 35 5.35 -3.64 3.11
CA TYR A 35 5.43 -3.58 1.64
C TYR A 35 6.13 -4.81 1.05
N ARG A 36 7.22 -5.27 1.67
CA ARG A 36 7.92 -6.49 1.25
C ARG A 36 7.04 -7.73 1.41
N ARG A 37 6.29 -7.85 2.51
CA ARG A 37 5.32 -8.93 2.69
C ARG A 37 4.21 -8.86 1.65
N ALA A 38 3.67 -7.69 1.34
CA ALA A 38 2.68 -7.55 0.29
C ALA A 38 3.23 -8.02 -1.07
N TRP A 39 4.47 -7.67 -1.40
CA TRP A 39 5.16 -8.18 -2.59
C TRP A 39 5.30 -9.72 -2.58
N ASP A 40 5.94 -10.26 -1.55
CA ASP A 40 6.32 -11.68 -1.50
C ASP A 40 5.11 -12.61 -1.28
N TRP A 41 4.21 -12.25 -0.36
CA TRP A 41 3.14 -13.12 0.12
C TRP A 41 1.86 -13.01 -0.71
N CYS A 42 1.58 -11.82 -1.25
CA CYS A 42 0.40 -11.59 -2.07
C CYS A 42 0.74 -11.62 -3.58
N ALA A 43 1.97 -12.01 -3.94
CA ALA A 43 2.46 -12.08 -5.32
C ALA A 43 2.20 -10.79 -6.12
N LEU A 44 2.32 -9.64 -5.44
CA LEU A 44 2.14 -8.34 -6.06
C LEU A 44 3.36 -7.97 -6.89
N ASP A 45 3.13 -7.18 -7.94
CA ASP A 45 4.16 -6.64 -8.81
C ASP A 45 4.41 -5.15 -8.53
N GLU A 46 5.33 -4.55 -9.31
CA GLU A 46 5.69 -3.14 -9.15
C GLU A 46 4.48 -2.21 -9.38
N ALA A 47 3.60 -2.55 -10.33
CA ALA A 47 2.42 -1.76 -10.61
C ALA A 47 1.47 -1.75 -9.39
N SER A 48 1.22 -2.91 -8.79
CA SER A 48 0.37 -3.06 -7.61
C SER A 48 0.95 -2.35 -6.38
N ILE A 49 2.27 -2.44 -6.16
CA ILE A 49 2.92 -1.70 -5.08
C ILE A 49 2.84 -0.18 -5.30
N ARG A 50 3.04 0.28 -6.54
CA ARG A 50 2.91 1.69 -6.89
C ARG A 50 1.47 2.18 -6.71
N GLU A 51 0.49 1.34 -6.99
CA GLU A 51 -0.93 1.63 -6.75
C GLU A 51 -1.21 1.78 -5.25
N LEU A 52 -0.72 0.90 -4.38
CA LEU A 52 -0.84 1.04 -2.93
C LEU A 52 -0.24 2.37 -2.42
N ALA A 53 0.93 2.74 -2.93
CA ALA A 53 1.57 4.00 -2.59
C ALA A 53 0.74 5.21 -3.09
N ARG A 54 0.26 5.18 -4.33
CA ARG A 54 -0.61 6.21 -4.91
C ARG A 54 -1.90 6.36 -4.10
N ASN A 55 -2.58 5.27 -3.79
CA ASN A 55 -3.80 5.24 -3.00
C ASN A 55 -3.58 5.86 -1.61
N SER A 56 -2.43 5.61 -0.98
CA SER A 56 -2.10 6.21 0.32
C SER A 56 -2.01 7.74 0.25
N ILE A 57 -1.46 8.28 -0.85
CA ILE A 57 -1.35 9.72 -1.07
C ILE A 57 -2.74 10.31 -1.37
N ASP A 58 -3.48 9.71 -2.31
CA ASP A 58 -4.79 10.18 -2.75
C ASP A 58 -5.82 10.16 -1.60
N ALA A 59 -5.82 9.11 -0.78
CA ALA A 59 -6.74 8.94 0.35
C ALA A 59 -6.32 9.69 1.62
N SER A 60 -5.10 10.24 1.69
CA SER A 60 -4.64 10.98 2.86
C SER A 60 -5.44 12.26 3.13
N PHE A 61 -5.33 12.81 4.34
CA PHE A 61 -5.87 14.14 4.68
C PHE A 61 -4.92 15.30 4.36
N ALA A 62 -3.87 15.06 3.56
CA ALA A 62 -2.94 16.09 3.14
C ALA A 62 -3.59 17.11 2.20
N THR A 63 -2.94 18.27 2.04
CA THR A 63 -3.42 19.31 1.13
C THR A 63 -3.36 18.84 -0.32
N THR A 64 -4.20 19.41 -1.19
CA THR A 64 -4.13 19.14 -2.63
C THR A 64 -2.75 19.46 -3.22
N ALA A 65 -2.06 20.47 -2.68
CA ALA A 65 -0.72 20.84 -3.14
C ALA A 65 0.31 19.74 -2.81
N ASP A 66 0.29 19.23 -1.59
CA ASP A 66 1.20 18.15 -1.16
C ASP A 66 0.93 16.86 -1.92
N LYS A 67 -0.35 16.48 -2.09
CA LYS A 67 -0.73 15.30 -2.88
C LYS A 67 -0.20 15.39 -4.31
N ARG A 68 -0.41 16.52 -5.00
CA ARG A 68 0.10 16.72 -6.37
C ARG A 68 1.61 16.59 -6.45
N ARG A 69 2.33 17.16 -5.47
CA ARG A 69 3.80 17.06 -5.41
C ARG A 69 4.23 15.60 -5.25
N TRP A 70 3.72 14.88 -4.25
CA TRP A 70 4.13 13.50 -3.99
C TRP A 70 3.73 12.53 -5.10
N LEU A 71 2.58 12.74 -5.75
CA LEU A 71 2.18 11.95 -6.91
C LEU A 71 3.06 12.18 -8.14
N ALA A 72 3.65 13.38 -8.28
CA ALA A 72 4.63 13.65 -9.32
C ALA A 72 5.98 13.00 -9.01
N ASP A 73 6.39 12.97 -7.74
CA ASP A 73 7.61 12.28 -7.30
C ASP A 73 7.48 10.74 -7.39
N LEU A 74 6.25 10.22 -7.34
CA LEU A 74 5.93 8.79 -7.53
C LEU A 74 5.84 8.39 -9.00
N ALA A 75 5.98 9.31 -9.97
CA ALA A 75 5.89 9.01 -11.40
C ALA A 75 7.12 8.24 -11.92
#